data_AF-A0A2P8QZ64-F1
#
_entry.id   AF-A0A2P8QZ64-F1
#
_cell.length_a   1.000
_cell.length_b   1.000
_cell.length_c   1.000
_cell.angle_alpha   90.00
_cell.angle_beta   90.00
_cell.angle_gamma   90.00
#
_symmetry.space_group_name_H-M   'P 1'
#
loop_
_entity.id
_entity.type
_entity.pdbx_description
1 polymer ?
#
loop_
_entity_poly.entity_id
_entity_poly.type
_entity_poly.pdbx_seq_one_letter_code
_entity_poly.pdbx_strand_id
1 'polypeptide(L)'
;MQYVYLDWNIIQNLKNIPKTNEEKICELFKTIKKLKGKYKFPFSEAHILDLLNSCDSYHKEDLDFLFKISKGFEICIQNDEMFMQKFDIKTRYESIKKIQTRRV
;
A
#
# COMPACT_ATOMS: atom_id res chain seq x y z
N MET A 1 -17.21 2.06 -8.32
CA MET A 1 -16.52 0.92 -7.68
C MET A 1 -16.09 1.35 -6.29
N GLN A 2 -16.45 0.63 -5.24
CA GLN A 2 -16.13 1.03 -3.86
C GLN A 2 -14.73 0.54 -3.45
N TYR A 3 -14.03 1.35 -2.66
CA TYR A 3 -12.71 1.01 -2.14
C TYR A 3 -12.60 1.39 -0.66
N VAL A 4 -11.67 0.74 0.03
CA VAL A 4 -11.26 1.08 1.39
C VAL A 4 -9.78 1.42 1.34
N TYR A 5 -9.45 2.65 1.73
CA TYR A 5 -8.08 3.09 1.87
C TYR A 5 -7.52 2.61 3.21
N LEU A 6 -6.34 2.01 3.20
CA LEU A 6 -5.63 1.59 4.41
C LEU A 6 -4.35 2.39 4.53
N ASP A 7 -4.13 2.99 5.69
CA ASP A 7 -2.89 3.70 6.02
C ASP A 7 -1.66 2.78 6.01
N TRP A 8 -0.48 3.34 5.76
CA TRP A 8 0.78 2.59 5.74
C TRP A 8 1.03 1.80 7.03
N ASN A 9 0.71 2.38 8.19
CA ASN A 9 0.89 1.70 9.48
C ASN A 9 0.01 0.46 9.61
N ILE A 10 -1.20 0.48 9.03
CA ILE A 10 -2.07 -0.69 8.99
C ILE A 10 -1.47 -1.77 8.09
N ILE A 11 -0.93 -1.40 6.92
CA ILE A 11 -0.25 -2.33 6.02
C ILE A 11 0.96 -2.97 6.72
N GLN A 12 1.78 -2.17 7.42
CA GLN A 12 2.93 -2.65 8.19
C GLN A 12 2.53 -3.59 9.33
N ASN A 13 1.48 -3.26 10.09
CA ASN A 13 0.95 -4.14 11.14
C ASN A 13 0.43 -5.47 10.59
N LEU A 14 -0.17 -5.48 9.39
CA LEU A 14 -0.63 -6.70 8.73
C LEU A 14 0.51 -7.58 8.22
N LYS A 15 1.66 -6.97 7.85
CA LYS A 15 2.87 -7.69 7.44
C LYS A 15 3.60 -8.26 8.66
N ASN A 16 3.82 -7.42 9.67
CA ASN A 16 4.60 -7.70 10.86
C ASN A 16 3.69 -7.71 12.09
N ILE A 17 3.06 -8.85 12.37
CA ILE A 17 2.08 -8.93 13.46
C ILE A 17 2.79 -8.80 14.82
N PRO A 18 2.60 -7.70 15.59
CA PRO A 18 3.12 -7.60 16.95
C PRO A 18 2.42 -8.62 17.87
N LYS A 19 3.22 -9.28 18.72
CA LYS A 19 2.74 -10.28 19.68
C LYS A 19 1.65 -9.76 20.62
N THR A 20 1.67 -8.46 20.94
CA THR A 20 0.72 -7.84 21.85
C THR A 20 -0.70 -7.71 21.29
N ASN A 21 -0.87 -7.75 19.96
CA ASN A 21 -2.15 -7.55 19.27
C ASN A 21 -2.43 -8.62 18.21
N GLU A 22 -1.81 -9.79 18.34
CA GLU A 22 -1.83 -10.84 17.32
C GLU A 22 -3.25 -11.27 16.93
N GLU A 23 -4.12 -11.47 17.91
CA GLU A 23 -5.51 -11.87 17.69
C GLU A 23 -6.30 -10.83 16.88
N LYS A 24 -6.23 -9.55 17.27
CA LYS A 24 -6.92 -8.43 16.60
C LYS A 24 -6.43 -8.25 15.16
N ILE A 25 -5.14 -8.40 14.93
CA ILE A 25 -4.55 -8.24 13.59
C ILE A 25 -4.88 -9.44 12.70
N CYS A 26 -4.90 -10.65 13.25
CA CYS A 26 -5.38 -11.83 12.54
C CYS A 26 -6.85 -11.68 12.15
N GLU A 27 -7.69 -11.13 13.04
CA GLU A 27 -9.08 -10.80 12.73
C GLU A 27 -9.20 -9.76 11.61
N LEU A 28 -8.44 -8.66 11.69
CA LEU A 28 -8.39 -7.63 10.64
C LEU A 28 -8.00 -8.23 9.29
N PHE A 29 -6.99 -9.10 9.25
CA PHE A 29 -6.55 -9.74 8.01
C PHE A 29 -7.64 -10.68 7.43
N LYS A 30 -8.35 -11.42 8.28
CA LYS A 30 -9.51 -12.23 7.88
C LYS A 30 -10.63 -11.35 7.32
N THR A 31 -10.90 -10.21 7.95
CA THR A 31 -11.90 -9.24 7.51
C THR A 31 -11.54 -8.63 6.16
N ILE A 32 -10.30 -8.19 5.97
CA ILE A 32 -9.81 -7.70 4.67
C ILE A 32 -9.96 -8.77 3.59
N LYS A 33 -9.59 -10.03 3.88
CA LYS A 33 -9.77 -11.14 2.92
C LYS A 33 -11.24 -11.33 2.52
N LYS A 34 -12.18 -11.27 3.47
CA LYS A 34 -13.62 -11.36 3.19
C LYS A 34 -14.12 -10.17 2.36
N LEU A 35 -13.63 -8.96 2.66
CA LEU A 35 -14.03 -7.73 1.99
C LEU A 35 -13.44 -7.57 0.59
N LYS A 36 -12.32 -8.24 0.26
CA LYS A 36 -11.68 -8.17 -1.07
C LYS A 36 -12.58 -8.57 -2.25
N GLY A 37 -13.65 -9.32 -1.99
CA GLY A 37 -14.68 -9.63 -2.99
C GLY A 37 -15.62 -8.47 -3.30
N LYS A 38 -15.75 -7.49 -2.39
CA LYS A 38 -16.68 -6.35 -2.47
C LYS A 38 -15.98 -5.01 -2.66
N TYR A 39 -14.81 -4.85 -2.04
CA TYR A 39 -14.05 -3.60 -2.01
C TYR A 39 -12.64 -3.81 -2.59
N LYS A 40 -12.11 -2.78 -3.24
CA LYS A 40 -10.69 -2.68 -3.56
C LYS A 40 -9.93 -2.06 -2.39
N PHE A 41 -8.64 -2.39 -2.27
CA PHE A 41 -7.74 -1.88 -1.23
C PHE A 41 -6.54 -1.19 -1.90
N PRO A 42 -6.74 -0.05 -2.57
CA PRO A 42 -5.68 0.56 -3.36
C PRO A 42 -4.53 1.07 -2.48
N PHE A 43 -3.33 1.14 -3.05
CA PHE A 43 -2.22 1.91 -2.46
C PHE A 43 -2.26 3.36 -2.97
N SER A 44 -1.42 4.25 -2.45
CA SER A 44 -1.24 5.62 -2.94
C SER A 44 0.24 5.95 -3.09
N GLU A 45 0.54 7.08 -3.72
CA GLU A 45 1.89 7.66 -3.76
C GLU A 45 2.47 7.83 -2.35
N ALA A 46 1.66 8.19 -1.35
CA ALA A 46 2.10 8.33 0.03
C ALA A 46 2.71 7.04 0.60
N HIS A 47 2.10 5.87 0.33
CA HIS A 47 2.68 4.59 0.76
C HIS A 47 4.05 4.31 0.15
N ILE A 48 4.26 4.72 -1.10
CA ILE A 48 5.55 4.56 -1.78
C ILE A 48 6.58 5.53 -1.19
N LEU A 49 6.18 6.76 -0.88
CA LEU A 49 7.05 7.74 -0.23
C LEU A 49 7.45 7.30 1.18
N ASP A 50 6.51 6.79 1.98
CA ASP A 50 6.78 6.22 3.30
C ASP A 50 7.78 5.06 3.20
N LEU A 51 7.62 4.21 2.18
CA LEU A 51 8.56 3.14 1.92
C LEU A 51 9.95 3.67 1.54
N LEU A 52 10.03 4.65 0.64
CA LEU A 52 11.29 5.26 0.21
C LEU A 52 12.05 5.95 1.36
N ASN A 53 11.32 6.46 2.35
CA ASN A 53 11.90 7.06 3.56
C ASN A 53 12.32 6.02 4.62
N SER A 54 12.02 4.73 4.39
CA SER A 54 12.41 3.62 5.27
C SER A 54 13.71 2.94 4.83
N CYS A 55 14.27 2.07 5.66
CA CYS A 55 15.52 1.38 5.36
C CYS A 55 15.42 0.47 4.11
N ASP A 56 16.35 0.64 3.16
CA ASP A 56 16.39 -0.04 1.85
C ASP A 56 16.29 -1.57 1.93
N SER A 57 16.75 -2.19 3.03
CA SER A 57 16.76 -3.64 3.20
C SER A 57 15.38 -4.31 3.13
N TYR A 58 14.29 -3.55 3.36
CA TYR A 58 12.94 -4.10 3.43
C TYR A 58 12.05 -3.81 2.21
N HIS A 59 12.53 -2.96 1.28
CA HIS A 59 11.69 -2.40 0.21
C HIS A 59 11.07 -3.47 -0.68
N LYS A 60 11.81 -4.53 -1.03
CA LYS A 60 11.29 -5.60 -1.88
C LYS A 60 10.11 -6.34 -1.23
N GLU A 61 10.25 -6.74 0.03
CA GLU A 61 9.21 -7.47 0.75
C GLU A 61 7.98 -6.59 1.01
N ASP A 62 8.20 -5.33 1.32
CA ASP A 62 7.12 -4.34 1.49
C ASP A 62 6.36 -4.09 0.18
N LEU A 63 7.05 -3.97 -0.96
CA LEU A 63 6.41 -3.85 -2.28
C LEU A 63 5.61 -5.10 -2.63
N ASP A 64 6.16 -6.29 -2.39
CA ASP A 64 5.46 -7.55 -2.64
C ASP A 64 4.21 -7.69 -1.76
N PHE A 65 4.29 -7.26 -0.48
CA PHE A 65 3.15 -7.25 0.42
C PHE A 65 2.09 -6.21 0.01
N LEU A 66 2.50 -4.99 -0.33
CA LEU A 66 1.62 -3.93 -0.81
C LEU A 66 0.90 -4.38 -2.09
N PHE A 67 1.58 -5.08 -3.01
CA PHE A 67 0.95 -5.68 -4.18
C PHE A 67 -0.03 -6.80 -3.83
N LYS A 68 0.28 -7.65 -2.84
CA LYS A 68 -0.64 -8.70 -2.37
C LYS A 68 -1.95 -8.13 -1.82
N ILE A 69 -1.90 -6.97 -1.17
CA ILE A 69 -3.08 -6.24 -0.70
C ILE A 69 -3.81 -5.56 -1.84
N SER A 70 -3.11 -4.70 -2.58
CA SER A 70 -3.70 -3.78 -3.56
C SER A 70 -3.97 -4.37 -4.93
N LYS A 71 -3.29 -5.47 -5.29
CA LYS A 71 -3.28 -6.03 -6.64
C LYS A 71 -2.88 -5.02 -7.71
N GLY A 72 -2.03 -4.06 -7.33
CA GLY A 72 -1.54 -2.99 -8.18
C GLY A 72 -2.53 -1.86 -8.43
N PHE A 73 -3.67 -1.82 -7.75
CA PHE A 73 -4.56 -0.65 -7.79
C PHE A 73 -3.96 0.48 -6.95
N GLU A 74 -3.76 1.63 -7.57
CA GLU A 74 -3.36 2.88 -6.94
C GLU A 74 -4.54 3.84 -6.94
N ILE A 75 -4.69 4.61 -5.86
CA ILE A 75 -5.55 5.78 -5.81
C ILE A 75 -4.73 7.03 -6.07
N CYS A 76 -5.15 7.79 -7.06
CA CYS A 76 -4.48 8.97 -7.58
C CYS A 76 -5.39 10.18 -7.44
N ILE A 77 -4.78 11.37 -7.35
CA ILE A 77 -5.48 12.64 -7.41
C ILE A 77 -4.93 13.40 -8.62
N GLN A 78 -5.80 13.84 -9.52
CA GLN A 78 -5.45 14.69 -10.65
C GLN A 78 -6.55 15.73 -10.84
N ASN A 79 -6.18 17.00 -10.92
CA ASN A 79 -7.14 18.12 -11.05
C ASN A 79 -8.25 18.07 -9.98
N ASP A 80 -7.88 17.82 -8.72
CA ASP A 80 -8.78 17.64 -7.56
C ASP A 80 -9.77 16.47 -7.67
N GLU A 81 -9.66 15.64 -8.71
CA GLU A 81 -10.45 14.43 -8.86
C GLU A 81 -9.67 13.20 -8.41
N MET A 82 -10.32 12.39 -7.58
CA MET A 82 -9.75 11.13 -7.10
C MET A 82 -10.21 9.98 -8.01
N PHE A 83 -9.24 9.27 -8.57
CA PHE A 83 -9.49 8.13 -9.44
C PHE A 83 -8.58 6.96 -9.09
N MET A 84 -8.94 5.77 -9.53
CA MET A 84 -8.17 4.55 -9.26
C MET A 84 -7.69 3.95 -10.58
N GLN A 85 -6.39 3.66 -10.63
CA GLN A 85 -5.74 3.10 -11.80
C GLN A 85 -4.88 1.91 -11.41
N LYS A 86 -4.67 0.97 -12.33
CA LYS A 86 -3.79 -0.18 -12.09
C LYS A 86 -2.40 0.10 -12.62
N PHE A 87 -1.39 -0.15 -11.79
CA PHE A 87 0.02 -0.01 -12.11
C PHE A 87 0.80 -1.28 -11.80
N ASP A 88 1.91 -1.46 -12.52
CA ASP A 88 2.99 -2.30 -12.03
C ASP A 88 3.68 -1.58 -10.87
N ILE A 89 3.65 -2.20 -9.68
CA ILE A 89 4.05 -1.53 -8.44
C ILE A 89 5.55 -1.19 -8.42
N LYS A 90 6.38 -2.01 -9.07
CA LYS A 90 7.83 -1.81 -9.14
C LYS A 90 8.16 -0.64 -10.04
N THR A 91 7.54 -0.59 -11.22
CA THR A 91 7.67 0.54 -12.15
C THR A 91 7.21 1.84 -11.50
N ARG A 92 6.09 1.81 -10.77
CA ARG A 92 5.57 2.97 -10.05
C ARG A 92 6.52 3.43 -8.94
N TYR A 93 7.03 2.51 -8.13
CA TYR A 93 8.03 2.79 -7.11
C TYR A 93 9.28 3.47 -7.68
N GLU A 94 9.86 2.92 -8.76
CA GLU A 94 11.03 3.52 -9.43
C GLU A 94 10.73 4.90 -10.02
N SER A 95 9.51 5.12 -10.53
CA SER A 95 9.11 6.42 -11.06
C SER A 95 9.05 7.50 -9.98
N ILE A 96 8.48 7.18 -8.81
CA ILE A 96 8.37 8.11 -7.68
C ILE A 96 9.74 8.36 -7.07
N LYS A 97 10.57 7.32 -6.92
CA LYS A 97 11.96 7.43 -6.45
C LYS A 97 12.75 8.45 -7.28
N LYS A 98 12.68 8.35 -8.62
CA LYS A 98 13.35 9.30 -9.53
C LYS A 98 12.84 10.74 -9.39
N ILE A 99 11.54 10.93 -9.14
CA ILE A 99 10.96 12.27 -8.93
C ILE A 99 11.43 12.84 -7.59
N GLN A 100 11.44 12.03 -6.53
CA GLN A 100 11.89 12.44 -5.20
C GLN A 100 13.36 12.89 -5.20
N THR A 101 14.25 12.14 -5.85
CA THR A 101 15.69 12.50 -5.93
C THR A 101 15.95 13.81 -6.69
N ARG A 102 15.06 14.24 -7.60
CA ARG A 102 15.19 15.50 -8.34
C ARG A 102 14.73 16.73 -7.56
N ARG A 103 14.07 16.55 -6.42
CA ARG A 103 13.54 17.62 -5.56
C ARG A 103 14.45 17.95 -4.38
N VAL A 104 15.57 17.23 -4.24
CA VAL A 104 16.65 17.47 -3.26
C VAL A 104 17.81 18.15 -3.96
#